data_AF-A0A850BDT2-F1
#
_entry.id   AF-A0A850BDT2-F1
#
_cell.length_a   1.000
_cell.length_b   1.000
_cell.length_c   1.000
_cell.angle_alpha   90.00
_cell.angle_beta   90.00
_cell.angle_gamma   90.00
#
_symmetry.space_group_name_H-M   'P 1'
#
loop_
_entity.id
_entity.type
_entity.pdbx_description
1 polymer ?
#
loop_
_entity_poly.entity_id
_entity_poly.type
_entity_poly.pdbx_seq_one_letter_code
_entity_poly.pdbx_strand_id
1 'polypeptide(L)'
;MGPTFPEINIPSPHTITSPQVPLRPDEIPSSVRARATTTTGQGSRSMSGAIHEFPLPYLLQLLESSQKNGVLVVRSEETDDVAKLYLRKGAVVFASLNELEDLPPLKIVFRLFLWTRGTFDLEPAEERTFPSELTVSVQELLMEGMRQVDELNNIRPRLPEPSARLILPRPLRPRLRDLAPTELDTLQLALNFGVLSAVIDKSQATDFEAARSLLKLIDAGYLRVG
;
A
#
# COMPACT_ATOMS: atom_id res chain seq x y z
N MET A 1 -51.64 3.01 -39.90
CA MET A 1 -50.67 4.13 -39.90
C MET A 1 -50.25 4.36 -38.46
N GLY A 2 -49.09 3.85 -38.08
CA GLY A 2 -48.48 4.07 -36.75
C GLY A 2 -47.26 4.99 -36.89
N PRO A 3 -46.84 5.68 -35.83
CA PRO A 3 -45.83 6.72 -35.90
C PRO A 3 -44.41 6.17 -36.18
N THR A 4 -43.72 6.80 -37.10
CA THR A 4 -42.30 6.61 -37.44
C THR A 4 -41.43 7.24 -36.36
N PHE A 5 -40.59 6.44 -35.70
CA PHE A 5 -39.55 6.91 -34.79
C PHE A 5 -38.24 7.16 -35.56
N PRO A 6 -37.43 8.17 -35.19
CA PRO A 6 -36.14 8.41 -35.83
C PRO A 6 -35.10 7.34 -35.44
N GLU A 7 -34.33 6.91 -36.43
CA GLU A 7 -33.26 5.92 -36.32
C GLU A 7 -32.10 6.49 -35.49
N ILE A 8 -31.84 5.91 -34.31
CA ILE A 8 -30.68 6.23 -33.48
C ILE A 8 -29.49 5.43 -34.00
N ASN A 9 -28.46 6.12 -34.49
CA ASN A 9 -27.21 5.51 -34.93
C ASN A 9 -26.42 5.01 -33.72
N ILE A 10 -26.37 3.69 -33.52
CA ILE A 10 -25.60 3.03 -32.46
C ILE A 10 -24.23 2.63 -33.04
N PRO A 11 -23.10 3.15 -32.53
CA PRO A 11 -21.79 2.68 -32.96
C PRO A 11 -21.53 1.25 -32.46
N SER A 12 -21.04 0.39 -33.35
CA SER A 12 -20.73 -1.02 -33.07
C SER A 12 -19.58 -1.17 -32.06
N PRO A 13 -19.69 -2.02 -31.02
CA PRO A 13 -18.54 -2.35 -30.18
C PRO A 13 -17.73 -3.46 -30.85
N HIS A 14 -16.69 -3.07 -31.59
CA HIS A 14 -15.65 -3.99 -32.01
C HIS A 14 -14.62 -4.21 -30.90
N THR A 15 -14.44 -5.49 -30.60
CA THR A 15 -13.17 -6.14 -30.28
C THR A 15 -12.74 -6.19 -28.82
N ILE A 16 -12.98 -7.38 -28.27
CA ILE A 16 -12.32 -8.03 -27.13
C ILE A 16 -10.79 -7.90 -27.30
N THR A 17 -10.13 -7.19 -26.40
CA THR A 17 -8.65 -7.17 -26.31
C THR A 17 -8.18 -8.39 -25.53
N SER A 18 -7.48 -9.29 -26.22
CA SER A 18 -6.72 -10.41 -25.67
C SER A 18 -5.56 -9.96 -24.75
N PRO A 19 -4.95 -10.86 -23.95
CA PRO A 19 -3.90 -10.51 -22.99
C PRO A 19 -2.66 -9.92 -23.70
N GLN A 20 -2.14 -8.81 -23.19
CA GLN A 20 -0.90 -8.22 -23.71
C GLN A 20 0.29 -9.14 -23.42
N VAL A 21 0.98 -9.52 -24.49
CA VAL A 21 2.32 -10.15 -24.47
C VAL A 21 3.32 -9.15 -23.88
N PRO A 22 4.27 -9.56 -23.02
CA PRO A 22 5.31 -8.65 -22.52
C PRO A 22 6.12 -8.05 -23.67
N LEU A 23 6.27 -6.73 -23.65
CA LEU A 23 7.05 -5.98 -24.64
C LEU A 23 8.51 -6.46 -24.67
N ARG A 24 9.09 -6.54 -25.87
CA ARG A 24 10.50 -6.93 -26.05
C ARG A 24 11.43 -5.76 -25.67
N PRO A 25 12.68 -6.04 -25.24
CA PRO A 25 13.63 -5.03 -24.76
C PRO A 25 13.98 -3.89 -25.74
N ASP A 26 13.65 -4.05 -27.02
CA ASP A 26 14.05 -3.13 -28.09
C ASP A 26 13.00 -2.02 -28.38
N GLU A 27 11.84 -2.04 -27.72
CA GLU A 27 10.74 -1.07 -27.90
C GLU A 27 10.76 0.07 -26.86
N ILE A 28 11.94 0.44 -26.35
CA ILE A 28 12.07 1.60 -25.45
C ILE A 28 12.23 2.88 -26.29
N PRO A 29 11.34 3.88 -26.18
CA PRO A 29 11.44 5.13 -26.92
C PRO A 29 12.75 5.87 -26.64
N SER A 30 13.35 6.43 -27.68
CA SER A 30 14.62 7.15 -27.70
C SER A 30 14.68 8.45 -26.86
N SER A 31 13.62 8.80 -26.12
CA SER A 31 13.58 9.92 -25.17
C SER A 31 14.43 9.70 -23.91
N VAL A 32 14.95 8.49 -23.67
CA VAL A 32 15.77 8.15 -22.51
C VAL A 32 17.24 8.63 -22.62
N ARG A 33 17.66 9.25 -23.74
CA ARG A 33 19.10 9.48 -24.01
C ARG A 33 19.68 10.87 -23.72
N ALA A 34 18.94 11.87 -23.26
CA ALA A 34 19.52 13.21 -23.14
C ALA A 34 19.11 13.98 -21.88
N ARG A 35 19.88 13.77 -20.80
CA ARG A 35 20.37 14.82 -19.90
C ARG A 35 21.62 14.32 -19.18
N ALA A 36 22.74 14.42 -19.88
CA ALA A 36 24.07 14.19 -19.32
C ALA A 36 24.61 15.52 -18.79
N THR A 37 24.55 15.74 -17.48
CA THR A 37 25.57 16.52 -16.79
C THR A 37 26.72 15.57 -16.51
N THR A 38 27.80 15.75 -17.26
CA THR A 38 29.09 15.09 -17.08
C THR A 38 29.69 15.44 -15.72
N THR A 39 29.63 14.50 -14.78
CA THR A 39 30.63 14.37 -13.73
C THR A 39 31.19 12.96 -13.78
N THR A 40 32.43 12.86 -14.21
CA THR A 40 33.27 11.67 -14.22
C THR A 40 33.49 11.16 -12.80
N GLY A 41 33.03 9.94 -12.54
CA GLY A 41 33.33 9.13 -11.37
C GLY A 41 32.58 7.82 -11.48
N GLN A 42 33.29 6.68 -11.49
CA GLN A 42 32.68 5.37 -11.34
C GLN A 42 32.00 5.31 -9.96
N GLY A 43 30.70 5.57 -9.93
CA GLY A 43 29.82 5.45 -8.78
C GLY A 43 28.49 4.92 -9.28
N SER A 44 27.90 3.96 -8.58
CA SER A 44 26.58 3.40 -8.89
C SER A 44 25.59 4.51 -9.25
N ARG A 45 24.90 4.40 -10.40
CA ARG A 45 23.76 5.28 -10.71
C ARG A 45 22.86 5.36 -9.49
N SER A 46 22.68 6.56 -8.94
CA SER A 46 21.64 6.86 -7.96
C SER A 46 20.30 6.47 -8.59
N MET A 47 19.51 5.67 -7.88
CA MET A 47 18.22 5.19 -8.38
C MET A 47 17.13 6.03 -7.72
N SER A 48 16.69 7.07 -8.42
CA SER A 48 15.64 7.96 -7.96
C SER A 48 14.62 8.25 -9.05
N GLY A 49 13.40 8.60 -8.65
CA GLY A 49 12.30 8.81 -9.58
C GLY A 49 10.95 9.01 -8.89
N ALA A 50 9.88 8.93 -9.67
CA ALA A 50 8.52 9.11 -9.18
C ALA A 50 7.76 7.77 -9.09
N ILE A 51 6.93 7.64 -8.05
CA ILE A 51 6.17 6.40 -7.76
C ILE A 51 5.10 6.10 -8.82
N HIS A 52 4.54 7.13 -9.45
CA HIS A 52 3.56 6.95 -10.53
C HIS A 52 4.19 6.43 -11.83
N GLU A 53 5.50 6.66 -12.04
CA GLU A 53 6.24 6.12 -13.19
C GLU A 53 6.77 4.71 -12.89
N PHE A 54 7.25 4.50 -11.66
CA PHE A 54 7.79 3.23 -11.19
C PHE A 54 7.14 2.85 -9.86
N PRO A 55 6.01 2.11 -9.89
CA PRO A 55 5.33 1.67 -8.68
C PRO A 55 6.23 0.83 -7.78
N LEU A 56 6.02 0.91 -6.47
CA LEU A 56 6.86 0.20 -5.49
C LEU A 56 7.00 -1.31 -5.75
N PRO A 57 5.95 -2.06 -6.14
CA PRO A 57 6.10 -3.47 -6.50
C PRO A 57 7.18 -3.73 -7.56
N TYR A 58 7.23 -2.87 -8.58
CA TYR A 58 8.22 -2.97 -9.65
C TYR A 58 9.64 -2.64 -9.15
N LEU A 59 9.76 -1.61 -8.29
CA LEU A 59 11.05 -1.25 -7.69
C LEU A 59 11.63 -2.39 -6.85
N LEU A 60 10.82 -3.05 -6.02
CA LEU A 60 11.26 -4.18 -5.21
C LEU A 60 11.76 -5.34 -6.07
N GLN A 61 11.06 -5.66 -7.16
CA GLN A 61 11.48 -6.71 -8.09
C GLN A 61 12.81 -6.39 -8.76
N LEU A 62 13.01 -5.13 -9.17
CA LEU A 62 14.27 -4.66 -9.77
C LEU A 62 15.43 -4.75 -8.76
N LEU A 63 15.21 -4.36 -7.52
CA LEU A 63 16.21 -4.38 -6.45
C LEU A 63 16.58 -5.82 -6.05
N GLU A 64 15.61 -6.73 -6.03
CA GLU A 64 15.83 -8.16 -5.84
C GLU A 64 16.75 -8.73 -6.92
N SER A 65 16.41 -8.51 -8.20
CA SER A 65 17.15 -9.05 -9.34
C SER A 65 18.60 -8.54 -9.44
N SER A 66 18.84 -7.30 -8.98
CA SER A 66 20.16 -6.68 -8.95
C SER A 66 20.92 -6.93 -7.65
N GLN A 67 20.31 -7.66 -6.70
CA GLN A 67 20.84 -7.95 -5.36
C GLN A 67 21.39 -6.70 -4.65
N LYS A 68 20.76 -5.54 -4.86
CA LYS A 68 21.26 -4.28 -4.31
C LYS A 68 21.08 -4.21 -2.80
N ASN A 69 22.08 -3.66 -2.14
CA ASN A 69 21.98 -3.21 -0.75
C ASN A 69 21.70 -1.70 -0.75
N GLY A 70 20.97 -1.22 0.25
CA GLY A 70 20.66 0.20 0.35
C GLY A 70 19.47 0.49 1.26
N VAL A 71 19.12 1.77 1.33
CA VAL A 71 17.88 2.21 1.94
C VAL A 71 17.03 2.85 0.86
N LEU A 72 15.91 2.21 0.50
CA LEU A 72 14.94 2.82 -0.41
C LEU A 72 14.07 3.77 0.40
N VAL A 73 14.26 5.06 0.20
CA VAL A 73 13.48 6.11 0.85
C VAL A 73 12.33 6.49 -0.08
N VAL A 74 11.10 6.32 0.39
CA VAL A 74 9.87 6.63 -0.35
C VAL A 74 9.17 7.78 0.36
N ARG A 75 8.73 8.79 -0.41
CA ARG A 75 8.02 9.96 0.11
C ARG A 75 6.67 10.09 -0.56
N SER A 76 5.60 10.13 0.24
CA SER A 76 4.23 10.32 -0.22
C SER A 76 3.98 11.79 -0.58
N GLU A 77 3.43 12.06 -1.76
CA GLU A 77 2.99 13.42 -2.15
C GLU A 77 1.69 13.82 -1.42
N GLU A 78 0.87 12.84 -1.03
CA GLU A 78 -0.48 13.07 -0.51
C GLU A 78 -0.48 13.34 1.01
N THR A 79 0.39 12.67 1.75
CA THR A 79 0.42 12.69 3.22
C THR A 79 1.68 13.32 3.80
N ASP A 80 2.67 13.66 2.95
CA ASP A 80 4.03 14.08 3.35
C ASP A 80 4.77 13.03 4.22
N ASP A 81 4.27 11.80 4.24
CA ASP A 81 4.90 10.69 4.96
C ASP A 81 6.18 10.24 4.26
N VAL A 82 7.15 9.83 5.06
CA VAL A 82 8.44 9.29 4.60
C VAL A 82 8.62 7.88 5.15
N ALA A 83 8.78 6.91 4.25
CA ALA A 83 9.12 5.56 4.62
C ALA A 83 10.51 5.17 4.15
N LYS A 84 11.14 4.26 4.90
CA LYS A 84 12.44 3.70 4.56
C LYS A 84 12.33 2.19 4.51
N LEU A 85 12.75 1.58 3.41
CA LEU A 85 12.91 0.14 3.27
C LEU A 85 14.40 -0.19 3.27
N TYR A 86 14.84 -0.95 4.26
CA TYR A 86 16.21 -1.39 4.39
C TYR A 86 16.40 -2.67 3.59
N LEU A 87 17.38 -2.67 2.69
CA LEU A 87 17.60 -3.72 1.70
C LEU A 87 18.94 -4.42 1.93
N ARG A 88 18.91 -5.75 1.93
CA ARG A 88 20.11 -6.61 2.00
C ARG A 88 19.98 -7.71 0.96
N LYS A 89 20.94 -7.77 0.04
CA LYS A 89 20.99 -8.67 -1.12
C LYS A 89 19.69 -8.61 -1.94
N GLY A 90 19.14 -7.41 -2.10
CA GLY A 90 17.88 -7.17 -2.81
C GLY A 90 16.60 -7.52 -2.04
N ALA A 91 16.69 -8.12 -0.84
CA ALA A 91 15.53 -8.41 0.01
C ALA A 91 15.27 -7.27 1.00
N VAL A 92 13.98 -7.01 1.30
CA VAL A 92 13.57 -6.07 2.35
C VAL A 92 13.76 -6.74 3.70
N VAL A 93 14.68 -6.22 4.52
CA VAL A 93 14.96 -6.75 5.87
C VAL A 93 14.26 -5.95 6.97
N PHE A 94 13.90 -4.69 6.70
CA PHE A 94 13.19 -3.86 7.67
C PHE A 94 12.49 -2.71 6.95
N ALA A 95 11.47 -2.14 7.61
CA ALA A 95 10.74 -0.98 7.13
C ALA A 95 10.43 -0.04 8.30
N SER A 96 10.52 1.26 8.07
CA SER A 96 10.09 2.30 9.01
C SER A 96 9.24 3.35 8.31
N LEU A 97 8.33 3.98 9.05
CA LEU A 97 7.45 5.04 8.54
C LEU A 97 7.49 6.21 9.53
N ASN A 98 7.94 7.37 9.07
CA ASN A 98 8.17 8.56 9.90
C ASN A 98 8.94 8.21 11.19
N GLU A 99 8.48 8.72 12.32
CA GLU A 99 8.97 8.43 13.67
C GLU A 99 8.09 7.38 14.39
N LEU A 100 7.36 6.55 13.63
CA LEU A 100 6.49 5.51 14.19
C LEU A 100 7.29 4.22 14.43
N GLU A 101 7.94 4.14 15.58
CA GLU A 101 8.81 3.01 15.95
C GLU A 101 8.04 1.70 16.23
N ASP A 102 6.78 1.81 16.66
CA ASP A 102 5.96 0.66 17.09
C ASP A 102 5.17 0.00 15.95
N LEU A 103 5.38 0.42 14.69
CA LEU A 103 4.67 -0.17 13.56
C LEU A 103 5.38 -1.43 13.04
N PRO A 104 4.67 -2.55 12.86
CA PRO A 104 5.24 -3.74 12.26
C PRO A 104 5.79 -3.46 10.85
N PRO A 105 7.04 -3.87 10.54
CA PRO A 105 7.65 -3.62 9.23
C PRO A 105 6.80 -4.11 8.06
N LEU A 106 6.16 -5.28 8.20
CA LEU A 106 5.32 -5.86 7.16
C LEU A 106 4.10 -4.98 6.83
N LYS A 107 3.46 -4.41 7.87
CA LYS A 107 2.34 -3.47 7.71
C LYS A 107 2.79 -2.24 6.92
N ILE A 108 3.97 -1.70 7.23
CA ILE A 108 4.52 -0.53 6.54
C ILE A 108 4.70 -0.84 5.05
N VAL A 109 5.35 -1.95 4.72
CA VAL A 109 5.55 -2.36 3.33
C VAL A 109 4.21 -2.42 2.58
N PHE A 110 3.19 -3.08 3.14
CA PHE A 110 1.89 -3.20 2.48
C PHE A 110 1.18 -1.86 2.33
N ARG A 111 1.30 -0.97 3.33
CA ARG A 111 0.79 0.39 3.24
C ARG A 111 1.43 1.18 2.10
N LEU A 112 2.74 0.99 1.86
CA LEU A 112 3.42 1.66 0.75
C LEU A 112 2.96 1.19 -0.63
N PHE A 113 2.37 -0.01 -0.76
CA PHE A 113 1.75 -0.43 -2.03
C PHE A 113 0.50 0.36 -2.39
N LEU A 114 -0.10 1.05 -1.42
CA LEU A 114 -1.23 1.96 -1.66
C LEU A 114 -0.78 3.34 -2.15
N TRP A 115 0.52 3.68 -2.04
CA TRP A 115 1.02 4.99 -2.48
C TRP A 115 1.12 5.02 -4.00
N THR A 116 0.29 5.85 -4.62
CA THR A 116 0.25 6.02 -6.08
C THR A 116 1.04 7.23 -6.57
N ARG A 117 1.33 8.18 -5.66
CA ARG A 117 2.02 9.44 -5.95
C ARG A 117 3.09 9.71 -4.92
N GLY A 118 4.23 10.24 -5.37
CA GLY A 118 5.39 10.43 -4.52
C GLY A 118 6.70 10.27 -5.26
N THR A 119 7.79 10.32 -4.50
CA THR A 119 9.16 10.12 -5.02
C THR A 119 9.87 9.01 -4.26
N PHE A 120 10.89 8.44 -4.89
CA PHE A 120 11.80 7.52 -4.23
C PHE A 120 13.26 7.89 -4.51
N ASP A 121 14.14 7.52 -3.58
CA ASP A 121 15.59 7.58 -3.72
C ASP A 121 16.22 6.35 -3.07
N LEU A 122 17.24 5.77 -3.71
CA LEU A 122 18.03 4.69 -3.15
C LEU A 122 19.32 5.25 -2.56
N GLU A 123 19.32 5.37 -1.24
CA GLU A 123 20.48 5.80 -0.46
C GLU A 123 21.45 4.62 -0.23
N PRO A 124 22.75 4.90 0.01
CA PRO A 124 23.73 3.88 0.36
C PRO A 124 23.29 3.02 1.54
N ALA A 125 23.78 1.78 1.58
CA ALA A 125 23.46 0.88 2.68
C ALA A 125 23.94 1.43 4.02
N GLU A 126 23.04 1.45 5.00
CA GLU A 126 23.38 1.72 6.39
C GLU A 126 23.68 0.39 7.11
N GLU A 127 24.82 0.30 7.79
CA GLU A 127 25.10 -0.84 8.68
C GLU A 127 24.29 -0.68 9.97
N ARG A 128 23.06 -1.18 9.94
CA ARG A 128 22.13 -1.18 11.07
C ARG A 128 21.58 -2.58 11.30
N THR A 129 21.51 -2.98 12.57
CA THR A 129 20.87 -4.23 12.99
C THR A 129 19.49 -3.92 13.53
N PHE A 130 18.50 -4.71 13.13
CA PHE A 130 17.12 -4.56 13.59
C PHE A 130 16.75 -5.72 14.52
N PRO A 131 16.01 -5.47 15.62
CA PRO A 131 15.60 -6.53 16.53
C PRO A 131 14.69 -7.59 15.88
N SER A 132 13.92 -7.19 14.87
CA SER A 132 12.99 -8.04 14.13
C SER A 132 13.15 -7.80 12.64
N GLU A 133 14.11 -8.50 12.03
CA GLU A 133 14.29 -8.49 10.57
C GLU A 133 13.19 -9.32 9.89
N LEU A 134 12.69 -8.81 8.76
CA LEU A 134 11.83 -9.55 7.85
C LEU A 134 12.65 -10.66 7.17
N THR A 135 12.09 -11.86 7.15
CA THR A 135 12.70 -13.05 6.54
C THR A 135 11.95 -13.55 5.31
N VAL A 136 10.84 -12.90 4.96
CA VAL A 136 10.02 -13.22 3.78
C VAL A 136 10.73 -12.82 2.50
N SER A 137 10.54 -13.60 1.44
CA SER A 137 11.05 -13.26 0.11
C SER A 137 10.32 -12.05 -0.49
N VAL A 138 10.93 -11.37 -1.45
CA VAL A 138 10.27 -10.28 -2.18
C VAL A 138 9.04 -10.82 -2.91
N GLN A 139 9.12 -12.01 -3.51
CA GLN A 139 7.97 -12.64 -4.15
C GLN A 139 6.79 -12.86 -3.18
N GLU A 140 7.03 -13.42 -1.99
CA GLU A 140 5.97 -13.62 -0.98
C GLU A 140 5.36 -12.29 -0.53
N LEU A 141 6.21 -11.30 -0.29
CA LEU A 141 5.82 -9.95 0.12
C LEU A 141 4.97 -9.26 -0.95
N LEU A 142 5.32 -9.42 -2.24
CA LEU A 142 4.54 -8.89 -3.36
C LEU A 142 3.19 -9.61 -3.49
N MET A 143 3.19 -10.95 -3.45
CA MET A 143 1.96 -11.74 -3.60
C MET A 143 0.96 -11.43 -2.49
N GLU A 144 1.40 -11.45 -1.23
CA GLU A 144 0.53 -11.18 -0.09
C GLU A 144 0.14 -9.69 -0.03
N GLY A 145 1.09 -8.78 -0.28
CA GLY A 145 0.79 -7.35 -0.26
C GLY A 145 -0.21 -6.93 -1.32
N MET A 146 -0.08 -7.42 -2.55
CA MET A 146 -1.06 -7.14 -3.61
C MET A 146 -2.43 -7.72 -3.29
N ARG A 147 -2.50 -8.93 -2.72
CA ARG A 147 -3.75 -9.51 -2.23
C ARG A 147 -4.43 -8.60 -1.19
N GLN A 148 -3.65 -8.07 -0.24
CA GLN A 148 -4.20 -7.16 0.78
C GLN A 148 -4.68 -5.83 0.22
N VAL A 149 -3.96 -5.27 -0.77
CA VAL A 149 -4.39 -4.05 -1.48
C VAL A 149 -5.73 -4.28 -2.16
N ASP A 150 -5.89 -5.39 -2.89
CA ASP A 150 -7.13 -5.72 -3.59
C ASP A 150 -8.30 -5.89 -2.60
N GLU A 151 -8.08 -6.65 -1.52
CA GLU A 151 -9.09 -6.89 -0.49
C GLU A 151 -9.48 -5.62 0.28
N LEU A 152 -8.50 -4.74 0.58
CA LEU A 152 -8.77 -3.45 1.20
C LEU A 152 -9.59 -2.56 0.27
N ASN A 153 -9.24 -2.48 -1.00
CA ASN A 153 -9.98 -1.71 -2.00
C ASN A 153 -11.41 -2.21 -2.17
N ASN A 154 -11.64 -3.52 -2.06
CA ASN A 154 -12.97 -4.11 -2.11
C ASN A 154 -13.86 -3.71 -0.90
N ILE A 155 -13.30 -3.62 0.31
CA ILE A 155 -14.08 -3.23 1.50
C ILE A 155 -14.15 -1.73 1.74
N ARG A 156 -13.24 -0.94 1.14
CA ARG A 156 -13.12 0.52 1.35
C ARG A 156 -14.43 1.29 1.14
N PRO A 157 -15.27 1.02 0.11
CA PRO A 157 -16.55 1.71 -0.08
C PRO A 157 -17.58 1.49 1.03
N ARG A 158 -17.39 0.46 1.88
CA ARG A 158 -18.28 0.14 3.00
C ARG A 158 -17.78 0.72 4.33
N LEU A 159 -16.53 1.18 4.37
CA LEU A 159 -15.98 1.81 5.57
C LEU A 159 -16.53 3.24 5.70
N PRO A 160 -16.73 3.73 6.94
CA PRO A 160 -16.89 5.15 7.17
C PRO A 160 -15.70 5.96 6.64
N GLU A 161 -15.90 7.27 6.48
CA GLU A 161 -14.81 8.19 6.17
C GLU A 161 -13.64 8.04 7.16
N PRO A 162 -12.38 8.21 6.73
CA PRO A 162 -11.22 8.06 7.61
C PRO A 162 -11.27 8.92 8.89
N SER A 163 -11.89 10.10 8.80
CA SER A 163 -12.07 11.04 9.92
C SER A 163 -13.29 10.73 10.79
N ALA A 164 -14.08 9.71 10.47
CA ALA A 164 -15.28 9.36 11.21
C ALA A 164 -14.94 8.97 12.65
N ARG A 165 -15.71 9.53 13.59
CA ARG A 165 -15.64 9.16 15.01
C ARG A 165 -16.41 7.88 15.25
N LEU A 166 -15.75 6.90 15.84
CA LEU A 166 -16.30 5.62 16.26
C LEU A 166 -16.68 5.69 17.73
N ILE A 167 -17.91 5.29 18.07
CA ILE A 167 -18.39 5.27 19.45
C ILE A 167 -19.09 3.96 19.78
N LEU A 168 -19.03 3.59 21.06
CA LEU A 168 -19.86 2.51 21.61
C LEU A 168 -21.33 2.94 21.64
N PRO A 169 -22.25 2.16 21.06
CA PRO A 169 -23.67 2.39 21.26
C PRO A 169 -24.05 2.17 22.73
N ARG A 170 -25.03 2.94 23.22
CA ARG A 170 -25.61 2.79 24.54
C ARG A 170 -27.13 2.60 24.40
N PRO A 171 -27.70 1.45 24.82
CA PRO A 171 -27.02 0.27 25.36
C PRO A 171 -26.24 -0.52 24.29
N LEU A 172 -25.13 -1.15 24.69
CA LEU A 172 -24.41 -2.12 23.86
C LEU A 172 -25.17 -3.45 23.89
N ARG A 173 -25.77 -3.83 22.75
CA ARG A 173 -26.59 -5.04 22.62
C ARG A 173 -25.79 -6.33 22.38
N PRO A 174 -24.81 -6.39 21.47
CA PRO A 174 -24.08 -7.62 21.21
C PRO A 174 -23.14 -7.96 22.38
N ARG A 175 -22.87 -9.25 22.61
CA ARG A 175 -22.06 -9.67 23.76
C ARG A 175 -20.57 -9.59 23.42
N LEU A 176 -19.78 -8.98 24.30
CA LEU A 176 -18.33 -8.88 24.11
C LEU A 176 -17.63 -10.24 24.03
N ARG A 177 -18.18 -11.29 24.66
CA ARG A 177 -17.63 -12.65 24.62
C ARG A 177 -17.68 -13.31 23.23
N ASP A 178 -18.48 -12.76 22.32
CA ASP A 178 -18.64 -13.31 20.96
C ASP A 178 -17.58 -12.77 20.00
N LEU A 179 -16.74 -11.83 20.45
CA LEU A 179 -15.62 -11.28 19.68
C LEU A 179 -14.37 -12.15 19.80
N ALA A 180 -13.64 -12.30 18.69
CA ALA A 180 -12.31 -12.89 18.69
C ALA A 180 -11.29 -11.98 19.41
N PRO A 181 -10.15 -12.50 19.89
CA PRO A 181 -9.12 -11.67 20.54
C PRO A 181 -8.68 -10.45 19.71
N THR A 182 -8.44 -10.63 18.41
CA THR A 182 -8.05 -9.54 17.50
C THR A 182 -9.15 -8.48 17.33
N GLU A 183 -10.41 -8.88 17.43
CA GLU A 183 -11.56 -7.97 17.36
C GLU A 183 -11.73 -7.19 18.67
N LEU A 184 -11.41 -7.82 19.81
CA LEU A 184 -11.33 -7.13 21.10
C LEU A 184 -10.20 -6.10 21.11
N ASP A 185 -9.04 -6.43 20.56
CA ASP A 185 -7.92 -5.49 20.43
C ASP A 185 -8.32 -4.30 19.55
N THR A 186 -8.98 -4.57 18.42
CA THR A 186 -9.49 -3.51 17.52
C THR A 186 -10.55 -2.65 18.22
N LEU A 187 -11.46 -3.26 18.98
CA LEU A 187 -12.45 -2.54 19.77
C LEU A 187 -11.76 -1.67 20.84
N GLN A 188 -10.74 -2.17 21.52
CA GLN A 188 -9.97 -1.40 22.50
C GLN A 188 -9.30 -0.18 21.85
N LEU A 189 -8.70 -0.33 20.67
CA LEU A 189 -8.15 0.79 19.92
C LEU A 189 -9.23 1.83 19.57
N ALA A 190 -10.41 1.38 19.14
CA ALA A 190 -11.53 2.28 18.88
C ALA A 190 -11.96 3.07 20.13
N LEU A 191 -11.91 2.47 21.32
CA LEU A 191 -12.18 3.16 22.58
C LEU A 191 -11.10 4.18 22.94
N ASN A 192 -9.84 3.85 22.69
CA ASN A 192 -8.70 4.69 23.07
C ASN A 192 -8.51 5.87 22.13
N PHE A 193 -8.73 5.69 20.83
CA PHE A 193 -8.38 6.67 19.80
C PHE A 193 -9.60 7.28 19.10
N GLY A 194 -10.74 6.59 19.05
CA GLY A 194 -12.03 7.13 18.63
C GLY A 194 -12.18 7.50 17.16
N VAL A 195 -11.11 7.63 16.35
CA VAL A 195 -11.16 7.99 14.93
C VAL A 195 -10.74 6.81 14.07
N LEU A 196 -11.46 6.52 12.98
CA LEU A 196 -11.22 5.34 12.14
C LEU A 196 -9.76 5.23 11.66
N SER A 197 -9.19 6.30 11.09
CA SER A 197 -7.79 6.32 10.65
C SER A 197 -6.82 6.05 11.80
N ALA A 198 -7.03 6.70 12.95
CA ALA A 198 -6.18 6.53 14.12
C ALA A 198 -6.20 5.09 14.66
N VAL A 199 -7.34 4.40 14.59
CA VAL A 199 -7.44 2.98 14.96
C VAL A 199 -6.63 2.10 14.02
N ILE A 200 -6.77 2.33 12.70
CA ILE A 200 -5.98 1.60 11.70
C ILE A 200 -4.49 1.86 11.92
N ASP A 201 -4.09 3.11 12.13
CA ASP A 201 -2.69 3.49 12.35
C ASP A 201 -2.11 2.85 13.60
N LYS A 202 -2.84 2.82 14.71
CA LYS A 202 -2.37 2.26 15.98
C LYS A 202 -2.47 0.73 16.07
N SER A 203 -3.08 0.07 15.09
CA SER A 203 -3.17 -1.38 15.04
C SER A 203 -1.83 -2.04 14.76
N GLN A 204 -1.56 -3.16 15.44
CA GLN A 204 -0.45 -4.06 15.12
C GLN A 204 -0.78 -5.01 13.95
N ALA A 205 -2.04 -5.07 13.52
CA ALA A 205 -2.44 -5.78 12.33
C ALA A 205 -2.18 -4.94 11.07
N THR A 206 -2.24 -5.57 9.91
CA THR A 206 -2.17 -4.86 8.62
C THR A 206 -3.37 -3.92 8.44
N ASP A 207 -3.24 -2.94 7.55
CA ASP A 207 -4.32 -1.99 7.29
C ASP A 207 -5.61 -2.69 6.84
N PHE A 208 -5.48 -3.72 6.00
CA PHE A 208 -6.60 -4.56 5.57
C PHE A 208 -7.26 -5.28 6.76
N GLU A 209 -6.48 -5.96 7.60
CA GLU A 209 -7.02 -6.70 8.74
C GLU A 209 -7.70 -5.78 9.77
N ALA A 210 -7.08 -4.63 10.05
CA ALA A 210 -7.64 -3.63 10.96
C ALA A 210 -8.95 -3.06 10.40
N ALA A 211 -8.98 -2.70 9.11
CA ALA A 211 -10.18 -2.22 8.43
C ALA A 211 -11.30 -3.28 8.39
N ARG A 212 -10.97 -4.53 8.10
CA ARG A 212 -11.91 -5.65 8.11
C ARG A 212 -12.51 -5.88 9.49
N SER A 213 -11.67 -5.84 10.54
CA SER A 213 -12.11 -5.97 11.93
C SER A 213 -13.04 -4.82 12.33
N LEU A 214 -12.68 -3.59 11.99
CA LEU A 214 -13.54 -2.41 12.20
C LEU A 214 -14.89 -2.53 11.50
N LEU A 215 -14.89 -2.92 10.22
CA LEU A 215 -16.12 -3.12 9.46
C LEU A 215 -17.02 -4.17 10.12
N LYS A 216 -16.44 -5.29 10.56
CA LYS A 216 -17.19 -6.33 11.30
C LYS A 216 -17.77 -5.80 12.61
N LEU A 217 -17.02 -5.01 13.37
CA LEU A 217 -17.50 -4.39 14.62
C LEU A 217 -18.64 -3.41 14.37
N ILE A 218 -18.60 -2.66 13.26
CA ILE A 218 -19.66 -1.74 12.85
C ILE A 218 -20.91 -2.52 12.42
N ASP A 219 -20.76 -3.48 11.52
CA ASP A 219 -21.88 -4.29 10.98
C ASP A 219 -22.59 -5.09 12.09
N ALA A 220 -21.83 -5.60 13.07
CA ALA A 220 -22.37 -6.33 14.22
C ALA A 220 -22.91 -5.43 15.34
N GLY A 221 -22.80 -4.10 15.21
CA GLY A 221 -23.35 -3.13 16.16
C GLY A 221 -22.55 -2.98 17.46
N TYR A 222 -21.27 -3.35 17.47
CA TYR A 222 -20.34 -3.01 18.56
C TYR A 222 -19.88 -1.56 18.49
N LEU A 223 -19.72 -1.03 17.28
CA LEU A 223 -19.35 0.36 17.01
C LEU A 223 -20.39 1.02 16.10
N ARG A 224 -20.51 2.34 16.19
CA ARG A 224 -21.23 3.14 15.21
C ARG A 224 -20.50 4.46 14.95
N VAL A 225 -20.81 5.10 13.84
CA VAL A 225 -20.39 6.48 13.60
C VAL A 225 -21.14 7.41 14.56
N GLY A 226 -20.36 8.29 15.21
CA GLY A 226 -20.80 9.24 16.22
C GLY A 226 -21.46 10.49 15.67
#